data_AF-T2J968-F1
#
_entry.id   AF-T2J968-F1
#
_cell.length_a   1.000
_cell.length_b   1.000
_cell.length_c   1.000
_cell.angle_alpha   90.00
_cell.angle_beta   90.00
_cell.angle_gamma   90.00
#
_symmetry.space_group_name_H-M   'P 1'
#
loop_
_entity.id
_entity.type
_entity.pdbx_description
1 polymer ?
#
loop_
_entity_poly.entity_id
_entity_poly.type
_entity_poly.pdbx_seq_one_letter_code
_entity_poly.pdbx_strand_id
1 'polypeptide(L)'
;MPPPLLVVEVVSPGELQRNRDYIAKRRQYEDCAIPEYWIIDPEAENILVLELKDKTYIEVGEFSADNRIISPQFPQLDLTPSQLFQPSVGV
;
A
#
# COMPACT_ATOMS: atom_id res chain seq x y z
N MET A 1 -2.26 -3.44 -22.86
CA MET A 1 -3.30 -3.26 -21.82
C MET A 1 -2.91 -2.06 -20.98
N PRO A 2 -3.87 -1.23 -20.53
CA PRO A 2 -3.57 -0.19 -19.56
C PRO A 2 -3.14 -0.82 -18.21
N PRO A 3 -2.26 -0.16 -17.44
CA PRO A 3 -1.93 -0.63 -16.10
C PRO A 3 -3.15 -0.54 -15.17
N PRO A 4 -3.20 -1.35 -14.10
CA PRO A 4 -4.20 -1.16 -13.06
C PRO A 4 -4.04 0.22 -12.41
N LEU A 5 -5.14 0.80 -11.91
CA LEU A 5 -5.12 2.08 -11.20
C LEU A 5 -4.45 1.99 -9.83
N LEU A 6 -4.58 0.84 -9.17
CA LEU A 6 -4.07 0.57 -7.84
C LEU A 6 -3.56 -0.87 -7.78
N VAL A 7 -2.40 -1.05 -7.17
CA VAL A 7 -1.92 -2.36 -6.69
C VAL A 7 -1.76 -2.30 -5.18
N VAL A 8 -2.19 -3.37 -4.50
CA VAL A 8 -2.03 -3.53 -3.06
C VAL A 8 -1.27 -4.82 -2.81
N GLU A 9 -0.16 -4.72 -2.10
CA GLU A 9 0.66 -5.87 -1.71
C GLU A 9 0.63 -6.04 -0.20
N VAL A 10 0.39 -7.28 0.25
CA VAL A 10 0.44 -7.64 1.68
C VAL A 10 1.77 -8.32 1.94
N VAL A 11 2.60 -7.68 2.75
CA VAL A 11 3.94 -8.14 3.07
C VAL A 11 3.84 -9.45 3.84
N SER A 12 4.53 -10.47 3.32
CA SER A 12 4.68 -11.73 4.03
C SER A 12 5.78 -11.63 5.08
N PRO A 13 5.70 -12.41 6.18
CA PRO A 13 6.74 -12.41 7.21
C PRO A 13 8.15 -12.68 6.66
N GLY A 14 9.15 -12.04 7.25
CA GLY A 14 10.57 -12.22 6.93
C GLY A 14 11.23 -11.06 6.16
N GLU A 15 12.52 -10.86 6.42
CA GLU A 15 13.30 -9.73 5.90
C GLU A 15 13.44 -9.74 4.37
N LEU A 16 13.55 -10.92 3.74
CA LEU A 16 13.64 -11.05 2.28
C LEU A 16 12.35 -10.60 1.59
N GLN A 17 11.19 -10.95 2.17
CA GLN A 17 9.87 -10.62 1.66
C GLN A 17 9.61 -9.12 1.81
N ARG A 18 9.95 -8.55 2.97
CA ARG A 18 9.95 -7.09 3.21
C ARG A 18 10.77 -6.35 2.15
N ASN A 19 12.03 -6.73 1.94
CA ASN A 19 12.87 -6.09 0.94
C ASN A 19 12.30 -6.20 -0.48
N ARG A 20 11.68 -7.33 -0.84
CA ARG A 20 11.05 -7.50 -2.15
C ARG A 20 9.91 -6.52 -2.36
N ASP A 21 9.01 -6.39 -1.39
CA ASP A 21 7.78 -5.60 -1.57
C ASP A 21 8.04 -4.08 -1.41
N TYR A 22 8.95 -3.68 -0.52
CA TYR A 22 9.35 -2.28 -0.33
C TYR A 22 10.32 -1.74 -1.39
N ILE A 23 11.17 -2.58 -1.98
CA ILE A 23 12.25 -2.13 -2.88
C ILE A 23 12.06 -2.66 -4.29
N ALA A 24 12.01 -3.98 -4.47
CA ALA A 24 12.04 -4.58 -5.81
C ALA A 24 10.74 -4.34 -6.59
N LYS A 25 9.58 -4.61 -5.96
CA LYS A 25 8.26 -4.40 -6.59
C LYS A 25 7.95 -2.94 -6.85
N ARG A 26 8.37 -2.03 -5.95
CA ARG A 26 8.22 -0.59 -6.13
C ARG A 26 8.78 -0.16 -7.49
N ARG A 27 10.04 -0.54 -7.81
CA ARG A 27 10.65 -0.25 -9.12
C ARG A 27 9.90 -0.89 -10.29
N GLN A 28 9.52 -2.16 -10.16
CA GLN A 28 8.76 -2.84 -11.21
C GLN A 28 7.44 -2.14 -11.51
N TYR A 29 6.75 -1.62 -10.50
CA TYR A 29 5.48 -0.93 -10.67
C TYR A 29 5.63 0.51 -11.18
N GLU A 30 6.76 1.18 -10.89
CA GLU A 30 7.14 2.44 -11.56
C GLU A 30 7.31 2.21 -13.07
N ASP A 31 8.05 1.17 -13.46
CA ASP A 31 8.28 0.81 -14.86
C ASP A 31 6.97 0.45 -15.58
N CYS A 32 6.01 -0.13 -14.84
CA CYS A 32 4.67 -0.44 -15.34
C CYS A 32 3.72 0.77 -15.35
N ALA A 33 4.16 1.94 -14.87
CA ALA A 33 3.38 3.16 -14.77
C ALA A 33 2.06 2.99 -14.00
N ILE A 34 2.09 2.24 -12.90
CA ILE A 34 0.93 2.05 -12.01
C ILE A 34 0.75 3.34 -11.19
N PRO A 35 -0.43 3.99 -11.21
CA PRO A 35 -0.60 5.29 -10.57
C PRO A 35 -0.49 5.26 -9.04
N GLU A 36 -0.96 4.21 -8.39
CA GLU A 36 -0.99 4.08 -6.93
C GLU A 36 -0.55 2.68 -6.48
N TYR A 37 0.31 2.63 -5.47
CA TYR A 37 0.83 1.39 -4.90
C TYR A 37 0.77 1.42 -3.39
N TRP A 38 0.12 0.40 -2.81
CA TRP A 38 0.01 0.23 -1.36
C TRP A 38 0.83 -0.95 -0.90
N ILE A 39 1.56 -0.76 0.20
CA ILE A 39 2.26 -1.82 0.91
C ILE A 39 1.60 -1.94 2.28
N ILE A 40 0.93 -3.06 2.52
CA ILE A 40 0.31 -3.40 3.80
C ILE A 40 1.29 -4.28 4.55
N ASP A 41 1.70 -3.87 5.74
CA ASP A 41 2.62 -4.62 6.59
C ASP A 41 1.90 -5.10 7.87
N PRO A 42 1.50 -6.38 7.92
CA PRO A 42 0.81 -6.93 9.08
C PRO A 42 1.68 -7.03 10.34
N GLU A 43 3.01 -7.12 10.20
CA GLU A 43 3.91 -7.19 11.36
C GLU A 43 4.10 -5.82 12.01
N ALA A 44 4.12 -4.75 11.21
CA ALA A 44 4.20 -3.37 11.69
C ALA A 44 2.81 -2.72 11.92
N GLU A 45 1.73 -3.39 11.52
CA GLU A 45 0.35 -2.89 11.52
C GLU A 45 0.23 -1.50 10.88
N ASN A 46 0.91 -1.31 9.75
CA ASN A 46 0.90 -0.06 9.00
C ASN A 46 0.61 -0.29 7.51
N ILE A 47 0.28 0.81 6.83
CA ILE A 47 0.03 0.84 5.39
C ILE A 47 0.77 2.04 4.81
N LEU A 48 1.70 1.78 3.89
CA LEU A 48 2.39 2.80 3.11
C LEU A 48 1.66 3.01 1.78
N VAL A 49 1.25 4.24 1.50
CA VAL A 49 0.63 4.64 0.24
C VAL A 49 1.62 5.42 -0.61
N LEU A 50 1.79 4.98 -1.85
CA LEU A 50 2.67 5.59 -2.84
C LEU A 50 1.88 6.09 -4.05
N GLU A 51 2.22 7.28 -4.53
CA GLU A 51 1.67 7.89 -5.75
C GLU A 51 2.78 8.04 -6.78
N LEU A 52 2.52 7.61 -8.02
CA LEU A 52 3.48 7.79 -9.11
C LEU A 52 3.45 9.24 -9.62
N LYS A 53 4.56 9.97 -9.44
CA LYS A 53 4.77 11.30 -10.03
C LYS A 53 6.04 11.32 -10.86
N ASP A 54 5.94 11.84 -12.08
CA ASP A 54 7.08 11.98 -12.99
C ASP A 54 7.93 10.69 -13.14
N LYS A 55 7.25 9.52 -13.13
CA LYS A 55 7.80 8.16 -13.22
C LYS A 55 8.48 7.62 -11.95
N THR A 56 8.33 8.27 -10.81
CA THR A 56 8.85 7.78 -9.53
C THR A 56 7.77 7.83 -8.48
N TYR A 57 7.72 6.82 -7.63
CA TYR A 57 6.80 6.83 -6.50
C TYR A 57 7.25 7.82 -5.46
N ILE A 58 6.32 8.68 -5.06
CA ILE A 58 6.41 9.51 -3.86
C ILE A 58 5.54 8.91 -2.77
N GLU A 59 5.94 9.10 -1.51
CA GLU A 59 5.12 8.71 -0.37
C GLU A 59 4.00 9.72 -0.18
N VAL A 60 2.76 9.24 -0.22
CA VAL A 60 1.59 10.00 0.19
C VAL A 60 1.52 10.04 1.70
N GLY A 61 1.78 8.89 2.34
CA GLY A 61 1.83 8.76 3.78
C GLY A 61 1.94 7.31 4.21
N GLU A 62 2.34 7.15 5.46
CA GLU A 62 2.27 5.89 6.20
C GLU A 62 1.17 6.02 7.26
N PHE A 63 0.24 5.08 7.25
CA PHE A 63 -0.96 5.11 8.07
C PHE A 63 -0.96 3.94 9.03
N SER A 64 -1.31 4.20 10.29
CA SER A 64 -1.48 3.20 11.35
C SER A 64 -2.66 3.53 12.24
N ALA A 65 -3.13 2.56 13.03
CA ALA A 65 -4.26 2.68 13.94
C ALA A 65 -5.52 3.27 13.25
N ASP A 66 -6.15 4.28 13.84
CA ASP A 66 -7.38 4.89 13.34
C ASP A 66 -7.13 6.07 12.36
N ASN A 67 -5.90 6.23 11.87
CA ASN A 67 -5.59 7.25 10.88
C ASN A 67 -6.16 6.84 9.52
N ARG A 68 -7.15 7.61 9.04
CA ARG A 68 -7.79 7.38 7.74
C ARG A 68 -6.75 7.38 6.62
N ILE A 69 -6.77 6.34 5.81
CA ILE A 69 -5.89 6.19 4.65
C ILE A 69 -6.28 7.21 3.59
N ILE A 70 -5.30 7.94 3.08
CA ILE A 70 -5.50 8.92 2.01
C ILE A 70 -5.08 8.29 0.68
N SER A 71 -6.06 8.01 -0.17
CA SER A 71 -5.86 7.52 -1.54
C SER A 71 -5.98 8.67 -2.55
N PRO A 72 -4.94 8.97 -3.34
CA PRO A 72 -5.05 9.89 -4.47
C PRO A 72 -6.10 9.47 -5.52
N GLN A 73 -6.20 8.17 -5.83
CA GLN A 73 -7.15 7.65 -6.84
C GLN A 73 -8.57 7.49 -6.27
N PHE A 74 -8.71 7.25 -4.97
CA PHE A 74 -10.00 7.00 -4.31
C PHE A 74 -10.21 7.92 -3.09
N PRO A 75 -10.36 9.25 -3.28
CA PRO A 75 -10.41 10.22 -2.18
C PRO A 75 -11.61 10.07 -1.25
N GLN A 76 -12.63 9.31 -1.66
CA GLN A 76 -13.83 9.01 -0.88
C GLN A 76 -13.70 7.72 -0.06
N LEU A 77 -12.61 6.96 -0.22
CA LEU A 77 -12.37 5.75 0.55
C LEU A 77 -12.30 6.10 2.04
N ASP A 78 -13.16 5.49 2.84
CA ASP A 78 -13.19 5.65 4.29
C ASP A 78 -12.74 4.35 4.94
N LEU A 79 -11.42 4.23 5.11
CA LEU A 79 -10.76 3.04 5.60
C LEU A 79 -9.61 3.45 6.51
N THR A 80 -9.47 2.75 7.62
CA THR A 80 -8.38 2.89 8.59
C THR A 80 -7.63 1.56 8.71
N PRO A 81 -6.32 1.58 9.04
CA PRO A 81 -5.57 0.37 9.33
C PRO A 81 -6.18 -0.48 10.45
N SER A 82 -6.75 0.13 11.49
CA SER A 82 -7.41 -0.60 12.58
C SER A 82 -8.57 -1.46 12.09
N GLN A 83 -9.36 -1.00 11.11
CA GLN A 83 -10.43 -1.79 10.49
C GLN A 83 -9.91 -2.99 9.69
N LEU A 84 -8.66 -2.94 9.22
CA LEU A 84 -8.03 -4.01 8.43
C LEU A 84 -7.32 -5.06 9.30
N PHE A 85 -6.66 -4.61 10.37
CA PHE A 85 -5.89 -5.50 11.25
C PHE A 85 -6.71 -6.07 12.41
N GLN A 86 -7.94 -5.57 12.63
CA GLN A 86 -8.84 -6.18 13.60
C GLN A 86 -9.21 -7.61 13.16
N PRO A 87 -9.11 -8.61 14.07
CA PRO A 87 -9.62 -9.93 13.78
C PRO A 87 -11.13 -9.83 13.53
N SER A 88 -11.60 -10.46 12.45
CA SER A 88 -13.02 -10.60 12.21
C SER A 88 -13.65 -11.27 13.43
N VAL A 89 -14.60 -10.59 14.08
CA VAL A 89 -15.48 -11.23 15.04
C VAL A 89 -16.23 -12.31 14.26
N GLY A 90 -15.86 -13.56 14.48
CA GLY A 90 -16.48 -14.70 13.81
C GLY A 90 -18.00 -14.66 14.04
N VAL A 91 -18.74 -14.70 12.94
CA VAL A 91 -20.17 -15.09 12.94
C VAL A 91 -20.23 -16.59 12.77
#